data_AF-A0A6G6YJA3-F1
#
_entry.id   AF-A0A6G6YJA3-F1
#
_cell.length_a   1.000
_cell.length_b   1.000
_cell.length_c   1.000
_cell.angle_alpha   90.00
_cell.angle_beta   90.00
_cell.angle_gamma   90.00
#
_symmetry.space_group_name_H-M   'P 1'
#
loop_
_entity.id
_entity.type
_entity.pdbx_description
1 polymer ?
#
loop_
_entity_poly.entity_id
_entity_poly.type
_entity_poly.pdbx_seq_one_letter_code
_entity_poly.pdbx_strand_id
1 'polypeptide(L)' 'MIPQSFKDIVSNVEYAGFLNTLSLILFLITFVGIAYYVFNKPKKFYQEQENAPLDDDINIEEKDEEKDDNKTSH' A
#
# COMPACT_ATOMS: atom_id res chain seq x y z
N MET A 1 9.38 -32.28 5.50
CA MET A 1 8.19 -33.11 5.21
C MET A 1 6.99 -32.17 5.23
N ILE A 2 6.28 -32.04 4.11
CA ILE A 2 4.97 -31.38 4.12
C ILE A 2 4.07 -32.27 5.00
N PRO A 3 3.36 -31.73 6.00
CA PRO A 3 2.57 -32.59 6.88
C PRO A 3 1.55 -33.36 6.04
N GLN A 4 1.46 -34.68 6.27
CA GLN A 4 0.63 -35.60 5.47
C GLN A 4 -0.81 -35.09 5.33
N SER A 5 -1.34 -34.48 6.39
CA SER A 5 -2.67 -33.86 6.42
C SER A 5 -2.89 -32.81 5.33
N PHE A 6 -1.88 -31.99 4.99
CA PHE A 6 -2.00 -31.01 3.91
C PHE A 6 -1.99 -31.67 2.54
N LYS A 7 -1.18 -32.72 2.38
CA LYS A 7 -1.11 -33.48 1.14
C LYS A 7 -2.45 -34.15 0.84
N ASP A 8 -3.08 -34.74 1.86
CA ASP A 8 -4.38 -35.40 1.74
C ASP A 8 -5.51 -34.42 1.42
N ILE A 9 -5.47 -33.21 1.98
CA ILE A 9 -6.44 -32.14 1.67
C ILE A 9 -6.29 -31.70 0.21
N VAL A 10 -5.07 -31.45 -0.26
CA VAL A 10 -4.84 -30.99 -1.64
C VAL A 10 -5.14 -32.09 -2.67
N SER A 11 -4.89 -33.35 -2.33
CA SER A 11 -5.09 -34.49 -3.25
C SER A 11 -6.53 -35.03 -3.31
N ASN A 12 -7.36 -34.79 -2.29
CA ASN A 12 -8.75 -35.31 -2.25
C ASN A 12 -9.81 -34.27 -2.65
N VAL A 13 -9.43 -33.13 -3.21
CA VAL A 13 -10.42 -32.20 -3.76
C VAL A 13 -10.89 -32.77 -5.10
N GLU A 14 -12.12 -33.30 -5.11
CA GLU A 14 -12.78 -33.93 -6.28
C GLU A 14 -12.74 -33.03 -7.54
N TYR A 15 -12.60 -31.71 -7.35
CA TYR A 15 -12.49 -30.70 -8.41
C TYR A 15 -11.15 -29.93 -8.40
N ALA A 16 -10.07 -30.48 -7.84
CA ALA A 16 -8.79 -29.78 -7.64
C ALA A 16 -8.26 -29.17 -8.95
N GLY A 17 -8.29 -29.93 -10.04
CA GLY A 17 -7.83 -29.47 -11.35
C GLY A 17 -8.69 -28.33 -11.90
N PHE A 18 -10.01 -28.40 -11.72
CA PHE A 18 -10.94 -27.35 -12.14
C PHE A 18 -10.73 -26.07 -11.32
N LEU A 19 -10.67 -26.18 -9.99
CA LEU A 19 -10.44 -25.04 -9.10
C LEU A 19 -9.08 -24.39 -9.32
N ASN A 20 -8.02 -25.17 -9.59
CA ASN A 20 -6.70 -24.65 -9.95
C ASN A 20 -6.76 -23.85 -11.26
N THR A 21 -7.44 -24.39 -12.28
CA THR A 21 -7.59 -23.70 -13.57
C THR A 21 -8.38 -22.41 -13.42
N LEU A 22 -9.47 -22.45 -12.64
CA LEU A 22 -10.28 -21.28 -12.33
C LEU A 22 -9.46 -20.22 -11.56
N SER A 23 -8.66 -20.65 -10.59
CA SER A 23 -7.77 -19.78 -9.81
C SER A 23 -6.74 -19.08 -10.70
N LEU A 24 -6.14 -19.80 -11.65
CA LEU A 24 -5.19 -19.23 -12.61
C LEU A 24 -5.86 -18.17 -13.49
N ILE A 25 -7.05 -18.47 -14.02
CA ILE A 25 -7.82 -17.54 -14.87
C ILE A 25 -8.20 -16.29 -14.07
N LEU A 26 -8.69 -16.46 -12.84
CA LEU A 26 -9.09 -15.35 -11.99
C LEU A 26 -7.88 -14.48 -11.62
N PHE A 27 -6.76 -15.10 -11.26
CA PHE A 27 -5.50 -14.39 -11.01
C PHE A 27 -5.07 -13.56 -12.23
N LEU A 28 -5.13 -14.14 -13.44
CA LEU A 28 -4.74 -13.45 -14.66
C LEU A 28 -5.67 -12.26 -14.98
N ILE A 29 -6.99 -12.44 -14.84
CA ILE A 29 -7.97 -11.37 -15.05
C ILE A 29 -7.75 -10.24 -14.05
N THR A 30 -7.58 -10.56 -12.77
CA THR A 30 -7.31 -9.56 -11.74
C THR A 30 -6.00 -8.83 -12.00
N PHE A 31 -4.95 -9.56 -12.38
CA PHE A 31 -3.65 -8.98 -12.70
C PHE A 31 -3.73 -8.02 -13.89
N VAL A 32 -4.33 -8.44 -15.00
CA VAL A 32 -4.52 -7.58 -16.18
C VAL A 32 -5.43 -6.39 -15.86
N GLY A 33 -6.48 -6.59 -15.08
CA GLY A 33 -7.37 -5.52 -14.64
C GLY A 33 -6.65 -4.45 -13.82
N ILE A 34 -5.81 -4.86 -12.86
CA ILE A 34 -4.99 -3.93 -12.06
C ILE A 34 -3.93 -3.27 -12.93
N ALA A 35 -3.23 -4.03 -13.78
CA ALA A 35 -2.23 -3.48 -14.68
C ALA A 35 -2.85 -2.41 -15.59
N TYR A 36 -4.00 -2.70 -16.20
CA TYR A 36 -4.74 -1.73 -17.01
C TYR A 36 -5.19 -0.51 -16.19
N TYR A 37 -5.70 -0.70 -14.98
CA TYR A 37 -6.06 0.40 -14.08
C TYR A 37 -4.87 1.32 -13.77
N VAL A 38 -3.71 0.73 -13.49
CA VAL A 38 -2.47 1.48 -13.21
C VAL A 38 -1.95 2.19 -14.47
N PHE A 39 -1.91 1.51 -15.62
CA PHE A 39 -1.46 2.12 -16.87
C PHE A 39 -2.41 3.21 -17.38
N ASN A 40 -3.70 3.09 -17.10
CA ASN A 40 -4.69 4.13 -17.42
C ASN A 40 -4.66 5.31 -16.46
N LYS A 41 -3.87 5.29 -15.38
CA LYS A 41 -3.64 6.52 -14.64
C LYS A 41 -2.97 7.53 -15.58
N PRO A 42 -3.58 8.71 -15.81
CA PRO A 42 -2.99 9.69 -16.68
C PRO A 42 -1.64 10.11 -16.10
N LYS A 43 -0.67 10.32 -16.99
CA LYS A 43 0.72 10.74 -16.68
C LYS A 43 0.80 11.99 -15.78
N LYS A 44 -0.31 12.73 -15.65
CA LYS A 44 -0.46 13.93 -14.82
C LYS A 44 -0.87 13.67 -13.36
N PHE A 45 -1.19 12.44 -12.96
CA PHE A 45 -1.59 12.15 -11.57
C PHE A 45 -0.49 12.46 -10.54
N TYR A 46 0.77 12.50 -10.98
CA TYR A 46 1.92 12.84 -10.15
C TYR A 46 2.43 14.26 -10.42
N GLN A 47 1.84 15.03 -11.35
CA GLN A 47 2.33 16.39 -11.64
C GLN A 47 2.14 17.36 -10.47
N GLU A 48 1.13 17.15 -9.63
CA GLU A 48 0.98 17.92 -8.39
C GLU A 48 2.02 17.52 -7.33
N GLN A 49 2.48 16.26 -7.33
CA GLN A 49 3.51 15.78 -6.39
C GLN A 49 4.93 16.12 -6.87
N GLU A 50 5.17 16.12 -8.18
CA GLU A 50 6.44 16.55 -8.79
C GLU A 50 6.68 18.06 -8.61
N ASN A 51 5.61 18.85 -8.53
CA ASN A 51 5.66 20.29 -8.23
C ASN A 51 5.31 20.62 -6.79
N ALA A 52 5.12 19.60 -5.93
CA ALA A 52 4.98 19.86 -4.52
C ALA A 52 6.30 20.48 -4.04
N PRO A 53 6.25 21.62 -3.31
CA PRO A 53 7.45 22.12 -2.66
C PRO A 53 8.07 20.98 -1.84
N LEU A 54 9.40 20.87 -1.88
CA LEU A 54 10.13 19.92 -1.04
C LEU A 54 9.72 20.21 0.41
N ASP A 55 9.16 19.22 1.13
CA ASP A 55 8.85 19.37 2.55
C ASP A 55 10.18 19.48 3.32
N ASP A 56 10.79 20.67 3.28
CA ASP A 56 12.05 21.00 3.93
C ASP A 56 11.87 21.18 5.45
N ASP A 57 10.65 21.11 5.95
CA ASP A 57 10.33 21.22 7.37
C ASP A 57 10.43 19.87 8.08
N ILE A 58 11.63 19.28 8.04
CA ILE A 58 12.14 18.53 9.20
C ILE A 58 12.83 19.55 10.10
N ASN A 59 12.10 20.58 10.54
CA ASN A 59 12.58 21.46 11.59
C ASN A 59 11.99 20.95 12.91
N ILE A 60 12.67 19.94 13.46
CA ILE A 60 12.55 19.55 14.86
C ILE A 60 13.18 20.70 15.66
N GLU A 61 12.50 21.84 15.74
CA GLU A 61 12.87 22.87 16.70
C GLU A 61 12.31 22.45 18.06
N GLU A 62 13.25 21.92 18.84
CA GLU A 62 13.24 21.76 20.28
C GLU A 62 12.41 22.87 20.94
N LYS A 63 11.22 22.51 21.45
CA LYS A 63 10.48 23.35 22.40
C LYS A 63 11.14 23.21 23.77
N ASP A 64 12.25 23.90 23.95
CA ASP A 64 12.83 24.14 25.27
C ASP A 64 12.46 25.55 25.78
N GLU A 65 11.85 25.54 26.96
CA GLU A 65 12.00 26.50 28.05
C GLU A 65 11.34 27.91 27.95
N GLU A 66 10.19 28.02 28.62
CA GLU A 66 9.98 28.84 29.83
C GLU A 66 10.54 30.29 29.88
N LYS A 67 9.62 31.26 29.98
CA LYS A 67 9.66 32.45 30.87
C LYS A 67 8.29 33.13 30.83
N ASP A 68 7.46 33.06 31.87
CA ASP A 68 7.58 33.74 33.17
C ASP A 68 7.46 35.29 33.04
N ASP A 69 6.28 35.76 33.45
CA ASP A 69 6.03 36.93 34.28
C ASP A 69 6.23 38.38 33.79
N ASN A 70 5.09 39.10 33.79
CA ASN A 70 4.90 40.46 34.33
C ASN A 70 5.57 41.66 33.59
N LYS A 71 4.75 42.68 33.25
CA LYS A 71 4.79 44.05 33.84
C LYS A 71 4.47 45.21 32.88
N THR A 72 3.32 45.84 33.15
CA THR A 72 2.96 47.28 33.08
C THR A 72 3.08 48.09 31.78
N SER A 73 1.92 48.69 31.44
CA SER A 73 1.67 50.14 31.30
C SER A 73 2.56 50.93 30.33
N HIS A 74 1.93 51.42 29.26
CA HIS A 74 1.84 52.84 28.97
C HIS A 74 0.62 53.15 28.10
#